data_AF-A0A654CQ85-F1
#
_entry.id   AF-A0A654CQ85-F1
#
_cell.length_a   1.000
_cell.length_b   1.000
_cell.length_c   1.000
_cell.angle_alpha   90.00
_cell.angle_beta   90.00
_cell.angle_gamma   90.00
#
_symmetry.space_group_name_H-M   'P 1'
#
loop_
_entity.id
_entity.type
_entity.pdbx_description
1 polymer ?
#
loop_
_entity_poly.entity_id
_entity_poly.type
_entity_poly.pdbx_seq_one_letter_code
_entity_poly.pdbx_strand_id
1 'polypeptide(L)'
;MIARTKLTRFDARVRTFLAHQFKNSPWSLAELTGLWETYARLGLPNEDFVAEFTNGKPSSLAQRTWELLLAQHLHDQGHELTCVGDGPDLCLEHNGVRIWIEAVCPEPKNLPADWLEGPKPNECKVGTFPHEQILLRWTTAFDAKVSKLKKYLEKGTVLPTDGYIIAINGCQLGWTPGARGITRMPFGVESVFPVGPLQYAINRETSKIEGASISLRFSIINHNNTAIPTTPFLDPAYAGVSAVFGCAADRRHGKPLAMHVVHNPLATVPVSHGLFGVDEDEWFAVPIKDAPGEFDLSHA
;
A
#
# COMPACT_ATOMS: atom_id res chain seq x y z
N MET A 1 15.36 -7.57 -21.43
CA MET A 1 14.56 -7.06 -22.58
C MET A 1 13.64 -8.18 -23.07
N ILE A 2 12.32 -7.97 -23.07
CA ILE A 2 11.33 -8.98 -23.48
C ILE A 2 11.40 -9.14 -25.01
N ALA A 3 11.42 -10.38 -25.50
CA ALA A 3 11.38 -10.63 -26.94
C ALA A 3 10.12 -10.02 -27.57
N ARG A 4 10.26 -9.30 -28.69
CA ARG A 4 9.15 -8.57 -29.34
C ARG A 4 7.93 -9.45 -29.61
N THR A 5 8.15 -10.69 -30.06
CA THR A 5 7.08 -11.68 -30.30
C THR A 5 6.32 -12.05 -29.03
N LYS A 6 7.02 -12.14 -27.89
CA LYS A 6 6.43 -12.41 -26.58
C LYS A 6 5.57 -11.25 -26.10
N LEU A 7 6.07 -10.02 -26.25
CA LEU A 7 5.34 -8.81 -25.89
C LEU A 7 4.06 -8.64 -26.73
N THR A 8 4.11 -8.92 -28.03
CA THR A 8 2.92 -8.91 -28.90
C THR A 8 1.86 -9.91 -28.43
N ARG A 9 2.27 -11.11 -28.01
CA ARG A 9 1.35 -12.11 -27.46
C ARG A 9 0.73 -11.65 -26.14
N PHE A 10 1.52 -11.05 -25.26
CA PHE A 10 1.01 -10.47 -24.00
C PHE A 10 0.00 -9.38 -24.26
N ASP A 11 0.32 -8.43 -25.14
CA ASP A 11 -0.55 -7.32 -25.50
C ASP A 11 -1.89 -7.79 -26.05
N ALA A 12 -1.88 -8.75 -26.99
CA ALA A 12 -3.11 -9.33 -27.54
C ALA A 12 -3.98 -9.96 -26.43
N ARG A 13 -3.39 -10.78 -25.56
CA ARG A 13 -4.11 -11.44 -24.46
C ARG A 13 -4.73 -10.45 -23.49
N VAL A 14 -3.96 -9.43 -23.08
CA VAL A 14 -4.42 -8.40 -22.13
C VAL A 14 -5.55 -7.58 -22.73
N ARG A 15 -5.40 -7.11 -23.97
CA ARG A 15 -6.45 -6.30 -24.63
C ARG A 15 -7.74 -7.07 -24.83
N THR A 16 -7.67 -8.34 -25.25
CA THR A 16 -8.86 -9.19 -25.36
C THR A 16 -9.56 -9.36 -24.02
N PHE A 17 -8.79 -9.62 -22.95
CA PHE A 17 -9.34 -9.73 -21.60
C PHE A 17 -10.02 -8.43 -21.15
N LEU A 18 -9.33 -7.28 -21.26
CA LEU A 18 -9.87 -6.00 -20.83
C LEU A 18 -11.13 -5.62 -21.61
N ALA A 19 -11.14 -5.81 -22.93
CA ALA A 19 -12.30 -5.54 -23.77
C ALA A 19 -13.52 -6.38 -23.39
N HIS A 20 -13.30 -7.64 -23.00
CA HIS A 20 -14.36 -8.52 -22.51
C HIS A 20 -14.84 -8.09 -21.11
N GLN A 21 -13.91 -7.92 -20.17
CA GLN A 21 -14.20 -7.65 -18.76
C GLN A 21 -14.88 -6.31 -18.55
N PHE A 22 -14.47 -5.28 -19.30
CA PHE A 22 -14.94 -3.90 -19.15
C PHE A 22 -15.81 -3.44 -20.34
N LYS A 23 -16.46 -4.38 -21.04
CA LYS A 23 -17.32 -4.08 -22.21
C LYS A 23 -18.41 -3.02 -21.95
N ASN A 24 -18.87 -2.92 -20.71
CA ASN A 24 -19.93 -1.99 -20.29
C ASN A 24 -19.37 -0.76 -19.53
N SER A 25 -18.04 -0.59 -19.50
CA SER A 25 -17.36 0.45 -18.73
C SER A 25 -16.23 1.05 -19.57
N PRO A 26 -16.56 1.86 -20.61
CA PRO A 26 -15.58 2.36 -21.57
C PRO A 26 -14.47 3.20 -20.92
N TRP A 27 -14.79 3.94 -19.86
CA TRP A 27 -13.80 4.68 -19.08
C TRP A 27 -12.79 3.76 -18.39
N SER A 28 -13.27 2.70 -17.73
CA SER A 28 -12.40 1.72 -17.07
C SER A 28 -11.55 0.95 -18.08
N LEU A 29 -12.12 0.61 -19.24
CA LEU A 29 -11.40 -0.01 -20.34
C LEU A 29 -10.27 0.89 -20.84
N ALA A 30 -10.55 2.16 -21.12
CA ALA A 30 -9.56 3.11 -21.62
C ALA A 30 -8.43 3.33 -20.60
N GLU A 31 -8.77 3.52 -19.33
CA GLU A 31 -7.79 3.75 -18.26
C GLU A 31 -6.88 2.54 -18.04
N LEU A 32 -7.43 1.33 -17.89
CA LEU A 32 -6.61 0.12 -17.70
C LEU A 32 -5.79 -0.23 -18.94
N THR A 33 -6.30 0.08 -20.13
CA THR A 33 -5.54 -0.07 -21.38
C THR A 33 -4.33 0.87 -21.39
N GLY A 34 -4.51 2.14 -21.00
CA GLY A 34 -3.42 3.10 -20.90
C GLY A 34 -2.36 2.69 -19.87
N LEU A 35 -2.79 2.22 -18.70
CA LEU A 35 -1.89 1.71 -17.66
C LEU A 35 -1.08 0.49 -18.17
N TRP A 36 -1.74 -0.44 -18.85
CA TRP A 36 -1.06 -1.59 -19.48
C TRP A 36 -0.05 -1.13 -20.54
N GLU A 37 -0.40 -0.16 -21.39
CA GLU A 37 0.47 0.33 -22.45
C GLU A 37 1.76 0.93 -21.91
N THR A 38 1.67 1.72 -20.84
CA THR A 38 2.87 2.22 -20.15
C THR A 38 3.68 1.08 -19.55
N TYR A 39 3.05 0.17 -18.82
CA TYR A 39 3.74 -0.95 -18.18
C TYR A 39 4.47 -1.83 -19.21
N ALA A 40 3.82 -2.13 -20.33
CA ALA A 40 4.39 -2.86 -21.46
C ALA A 40 5.55 -2.12 -22.12
N ARG A 41 5.43 -0.80 -22.32
CA ARG A 41 6.49 0.05 -22.88
C ARG A 41 7.73 0.12 -21.97
N LEU A 42 7.53 0.09 -20.66
CA LEU A 42 8.61 -0.01 -19.67
C LEU A 42 9.28 -1.40 -19.63
N GLY A 43 8.73 -2.39 -20.34
CA GLY A 43 9.31 -3.73 -20.40
C GLY A 43 9.19 -4.53 -19.10
N LEU A 44 8.22 -4.17 -18.26
CA LEU A 44 7.96 -4.80 -16.96
C LEU A 44 7.15 -6.12 -17.00
N PRO A 45 6.26 -6.40 -17.97
CA PRO A 45 5.44 -7.61 -17.92
C PRO A 45 6.23 -8.92 -17.97
N ASN A 46 5.84 -9.88 -17.15
CA ASN A 46 6.30 -11.27 -17.24
C ASN A 46 5.11 -12.24 -17.44
N GLU A 47 5.40 -13.55 -17.57
CA GLU A 47 4.35 -14.56 -17.79
C GLU A 47 3.36 -14.62 -16.63
N ASP A 48 3.86 -14.57 -15.39
CA ASP A 48 3.04 -14.70 -14.18
C ASP A 48 2.12 -13.51 -14.01
N PHE A 49 2.64 -12.29 -14.25
CA PHE A 49 1.85 -11.06 -14.27
C PHE A 49 0.69 -11.19 -15.25
N VAL A 50 0.96 -11.55 -16.51
CA VAL A 50 -0.08 -11.63 -17.55
C VAL A 50 -1.05 -12.77 -17.27
N ALA A 51 -0.55 -13.90 -16.75
CA ALA A 51 -1.37 -15.03 -16.35
C ALA A 51 -2.36 -14.64 -15.25
N GLU A 52 -1.90 -13.95 -14.21
CA GLU A 52 -2.74 -13.51 -13.09
C GLU A 52 -3.67 -12.36 -13.46
N PHE A 53 -3.19 -11.35 -14.20
CA PHE A 53 -4.01 -10.20 -14.60
C PHE A 53 -5.20 -10.62 -15.47
N THR A 54 -5.05 -11.69 -16.24
CA THR A 54 -6.09 -12.17 -17.17
C THR A 54 -6.78 -13.46 -16.73
N ASN A 55 -6.63 -13.88 -15.46
CA ASN A 55 -7.24 -15.13 -14.96
C ASN A 55 -8.74 -15.00 -14.60
N GLY A 56 -9.30 -13.79 -14.66
CA GLY A 56 -10.71 -13.51 -14.35
C GLY A 56 -11.06 -13.44 -12.86
N LYS A 57 -10.09 -13.65 -11.95
CA LYS A 57 -10.31 -13.51 -10.50
C LYS A 57 -10.23 -12.04 -10.09
N PRO A 58 -11.23 -11.49 -9.39
CA PRO A 58 -11.23 -10.09 -8.95
C PRO A 58 -10.00 -9.72 -8.09
N SER A 59 -9.57 -10.59 -7.18
CA SER A 59 -8.41 -10.30 -6.32
C SER A 59 -7.09 -10.25 -7.08
N SER A 60 -6.90 -11.16 -8.04
CA SER A 60 -5.74 -11.13 -8.94
C SER A 60 -5.75 -9.87 -9.82
N LEU A 61 -6.91 -9.48 -10.34
CA LEU A 61 -7.05 -8.26 -11.12
C LEU A 61 -6.72 -7.01 -10.30
N ALA A 62 -7.19 -6.92 -9.05
CA ALA A 62 -6.90 -5.81 -8.16
C ALA A 62 -5.40 -5.74 -7.78
N GLN A 63 -4.78 -6.87 -7.43
CA GLN A 63 -3.34 -6.96 -7.17
C GLN A 63 -2.51 -6.47 -8.36
N ARG A 64 -2.80 -6.97 -9.55
CA ARG A 64 -2.03 -6.61 -10.75
C ARG A 64 -2.36 -5.20 -11.26
N THR A 65 -3.59 -4.72 -11.06
CA THR A 65 -3.93 -3.31 -11.30
C THR A 65 -3.16 -2.38 -10.36
N TRP A 66 -2.95 -2.78 -9.11
CA TRP A 66 -2.14 -2.02 -8.17
C TRP A 66 -0.69 -1.86 -8.67
N GLU A 67 -0.08 -2.94 -9.14
CA GLU A 67 1.27 -2.88 -9.73
C GLU A 67 1.32 -1.94 -10.96
N LEU A 68 0.29 -1.95 -11.81
CA LEU A 68 0.19 -1.02 -12.95
C LEU A 68 0.09 0.44 -12.49
N LEU A 69 -0.77 0.73 -11.51
CA LEU A 69 -0.97 2.07 -10.96
C LEU A 69 0.32 2.62 -10.34
N LEU A 70 1.00 1.78 -9.57
CA LEU A 70 2.25 2.11 -8.90
C LEU A 70 3.38 2.36 -9.91
N ALA A 71 3.52 1.49 -10.90
CA ALA A 71 4.52 1.66 -11.96
C ALA A 71 4.27 2.93 -12.78
N GLN A 72 3.02 3.21 -13.15
CA GLN A 72 2.69 4.47 -13.83
C GLN A 72 3.00 5.67 -12.92
N HIS A 73 2.70 5.60 -11.62
CA HIS A 73 2.96 6.72 -10.70
C HIS A 73 4.43 7.05 -10.63
N LEU A 74 5.27 6.05 -10.38
CA LEU A 74 6.71 6.23 -10.31
C LEU A 74 7.29 6.70 -11.65
N HIS A 75 6.77 6.20 -12.77
CA HIS A 75 7.15 6.67 -14.09
C HIS A 75 6.80 8.16 -14.32
N ASP A 76 5.63 8.60 -13.87
CA ASP A 76 5.21 10.01 -13.99
C ASP A 76 6.10 10.95 -13.16
N GLN A 77 6.71 10.44 -12.08
CA GLN A 77 7.73 11.16 -11.31
C GLN A 77 9.14 11.14 -11.94
N GLY A 78 9.29 10.51 -13.11
CA GLY A 78 10.56 10.45 -13.83
C GLY A 78 11.48 9.30 -13.42
N HIS A 79 11.01 8.32 -12.65
CA HIS A 79 11.83 7.17 -12.27
C HIS A 79 11.98 6.18 -13.42
N GLU A 80 13.21 5.68 -13.59
CA GLU A 80 13.49 4.53 -14.45
C GLU A 80 13.22 3.24 -13.67
N LEU A 81 12.25 2.47 -14.16
CA LEU A 81 11.78 1.25 -13.50
C LEU A 81 12.36 0.00 -14.16
N THR A 82 12.75 -0.95 -13.33
CA THR A 82 13.13 -2.30 -13.74
C THR A 82 12.41 -3.34 -12.88
N CYS A 83 12.39 -4.58 -13.35
CA CYS A 83 11.92 -5.74 -12.59
C CYS A 83 12.91 -6.88 -12.83
N VAL A 84 13.24 -7.64 -11.77
CA VAL A 84 14.21 -8.73 -11.85
C VAL A 84 13.52 -10.04 -11.47
N GLY A 85 12.99 -10.75 -12.47
CA GLY A 85 12.55 -12.15 -12.36
C GLY A 85 11.77 -12.47 -11.08
N ASP A 86 12.29 -13.39 -10.26
CA ASP A 86 11.70 -13.86 -9.00
C ASP A 86 11.86 -12.89 -7.82
N GLY A 87 12.31 -11.66 -8.05
CA GLY A 87 12.51 -10.62 -7.05
C GLY A 87 11.26 -9.78 -6.78
N PRO A 88 11.44 -8.65 -6.06
CA PRO A 88 10.36 -7.70 -5.83
C PRO A 88 9.75 -7.14 -7.11
N ASP A 89 8.51 -6.66 -7.01
CA ASP A 89 7.68 -6.31 -8.18
C ASP A 89 8.31 -5.20 -9.03
N LEU A 90 8.91 -4.18 -8.39
CA LEU A 90 9.58 -3.06 -9.05
C LEU A 90 10.92 -2.74 -8.39
N CYS A 91 11.83 -2.17 -9.17
CA CYS A 91 13.13 -1.68 -8.75
C CYS A 91 13.44 -0.36 -9.44
N LEU A 92 14.01 0.58 -8.69
CA LEU A 92 14.54 1.84 -9.21
C LEU A 92 15.89 2.15 -8.57
N GLU A 93 16.62 3.11 -9.11
CA GLU A 93 17.84 3.62 -8.54
C GLU A 93 17.70 5.12 -8.28
N HIS A 94 18.09 5.58 -7.09
CA HIS A 94 18.09 6.99 -6.74
C HIS A 94 19.34 7.33 -5.95
N ASN A 95 20.11 8.33 -6.40
CA ASN A 95 21.36 8.76 -5.77
C ASN A 95 22.34 7.60 -5.47
N GLY A 96 22.43 6.62 -6.38
CA GLY A 96 23.30 5.45 -6.24
C GLY A 96 22.78 4.38 -5.26
N VAL A 97 21.57 4.55 -4.71
CA VAL A 97 20.89 3.54 -3.89
C VAL A 97 19.87 2.82 -4.76
N ARG A 98 19.98 1.49 -4.81
CA ARG A 98 18.94 0.64 -5.40
C ARG A 98 17.78 0.52 -4.41
N ILE A 99 16.57 0.77 -4.88
CA ILE A 99 15.35 0.73 -4.08
C ILE A 99 14.40 -0.30 -4.70
N TRP A 100 14.07 -1.33 -3.93
CA TRP A 100 13.07 -2.32 -4.27
C TRP A 100 11.71 -1.93 -3.73
N ILE A 101 10.66 -2.20 -4.51
CA ILE A 101 9.28 -1.93 -4.12
C ILE A 101 8.47 -3.22 -4.34
N GLU A 102 7.90 -3.73 -3.26
CA GLU A 102 7.08 -4.93 -3.26
C GLU A 102 5.62 -4.55 -3.01
N ALA A 103 4.78 -4.80 -4.01
CA ALA A 103 3.40 -4.42 -4.05
C ALA A 103 2.48 -5.50 -3.44
N VAL A 104 1.42 -5.05 -2.76
CA VAL A 104 0.38 -5.92 -2.24
C VAL A 104 -0.98 -5.24 -2.20
N CYS A 105 -1.99 -5.96 -2.64
CA CYS A 105 -3.39 -5.57 -2.52
C CYS A 105 -4.10 -6.66 -1.70
N PRO A 106 -4.19 -6.50 -0.36
CA PRO A 106 -4.76 -7.53 0.51
C PRO A 106 -6.21 -7.87 0.14
N GLU A 107 -6.51 -9.16 0.05
CA GLU A 107 -7.88 -9.65 -0.11
C GLU A 107 -8.75 -9.29 1.11
N PRO A 108 -10.07 -9.09 0.92
CA PRO A 108 -11.01 -8.67 1.98
C PRO A 108 -11.44 -9.81 2.91
N LYS A 109 -10.49 -10.60 3.40
CA LYS A 109 -10.77 -11.72 4.31
C LYS A 109 -11.21 -11.21 5.68
N ASN A 110 -12.19 -11.87 6.28
CA ASN A 110 -12.69 -11.56 7.63
C ASN A 110 -13.24 -10.14 7.78
N LEU A 111 -13.66 -9.50 6.67
CA LEU A 111 -14.45 -8.27 6.70
C LEU A 111 -15.94 -8.61 6.69
N PRO A 112 -16.78 -7.81 7.38
CA PRO A 112 -18.23 -7.98 7.32
C PRO A 112 -18.75 -7.93 5.88
N ALA A 113 -19.62 -8.87 5.49
CA ALA A 113 -20.14 -8.94 4.12
C ALA A 113 -20.92 -7.67 3.74
N ASP A 114 -21.68 -7.13 4.69
CA ASP A 114 -22.40 -5.87 4.57
C ASP A 114 -21.47 -4.66 4.40
N TRP A 115 -20.22 -4.72 4.87
CA TRP A 115 -19.23 -3.67 4.60
C TRP A 115 -18.71 -3.71 3.14
N LEU A 116 -18.60 -4.90 2.57
CA LEU A 116 -18.08 -5.10 1.21
C LEU A 116 -19.13 -4.80 0.14
N GLU A 117 -20.40 -5.02 0.45
CA GLU A 117 -21.51 -4.74 -0.46
C GLU A 117 -21.88 -3.26 -0.49
N GLY A 118 -21.90 -2.67 -1.68
CA GLY A 118 -22.43 -1.32 -1.88
C GLY A 118 -23.94 -1.20 -1.63
N PRO A 119 -24.47 0.02 -1.46
CA PRO A 119 -25.91 0.25 -1.42
C PRO A 119 -26.52 -0.14 -2.77
N LYS A 120 -27.71 -0.77 -2.75
CA LYS A 120 -28.47 -1.01 -3.98
C LYS A 120 -29.01 0.32 -4.53
N PRO A 121 -29.36 0.39 -5.82
CA PRO A 121 -30.00 1.57 -6.38
C PRO A 121 -31.22 2.00 -5.55
N ASN A 122 -31.29 3.28 -5.20
CA ASN A 122 -32.34 3.89 -4.35
C ASN A 122 -32.37 3.41 -2.89
N GLU A 123 -31.30 2.80 -2.38
CA GLU A 123 -31.16 2.40 -0.98
C GLU A 123 -30.17 3.31 -0.24
N CYS A 124 -30.49 3.68 1.00
CA CYS A 124 -29.54 4.27 1.93
C CYS A 124 -29.02 3.16 2.87
N LYS A 125 -27.70 3.04 2.97
CA LYS A 125 -27.06 2.03 3.81
C LYS A 125 -26.24 2.72 4.90
N VAL A 126 -26.51 2.37 6.14
CA VAL A 126 -25.70 2.75 7.31
C VAL A 126 -24.98 1.50 7.77
N GLY A 127 -23.69 1.63 8.08
CA GLY A 127 -22.87 0.50 8.52
C GLY A 127 -21.83 0.94 9.54
N THR A 128 -21.37 0.00 10.34
CA THR A 128 -20.21 0.19 11.22
C THR A 128 -18.95 0.08 10.38
N PHE A 129 -18.05 1.07 10.51
CA PHE A 129 -16.74 1.02 9.88
C PHE A 129 -15.86 -0.05 10.58
N PRO A 130 -15.47 -1.14 9.89
CA PRO A 130 -14.73 -2.25 10.50
C PRO A 130 -13.22 -1.93 10.56
N HIS A 131 -12.89 -0.87 11.30
CA HIS A 131 -11.55 -0.28 11.34
C HIS A 131 -10.47 -1.28 11.74
N GLU A 132 -10.69 -2.03 12.82
CA GLU A 132 -9.71 -3.01 13.31
C GLU A 132 -9.51 -4.15 12.32
N GLN A 133 -10.59 -4.63 11.67
CA GLN A 133 -10.49 -5.68 10.66
C GLN A 133 -9.71 -5.20 9.43
N ILE A 134 -9.97 -3.97 8.97
CA ILE A 134 -9.21 -3.36 7.86
C ILE A 134 -7.74 -3.23 8.26
N LEU A 135 -7.45 -2.67 9.44
CA LEU A 135 -6.08 -2.48 9.90
C LEU A 135 -5.35 -3.81 10.07
N LEU A 136 -6.02 -4.87 10.54
CA LEU A 136 -5.47 -6.23 10.57
C LEU A 136 -5.10 -6.76 9.18
N ARG A 137 -5.82 -6.37 8.11
CA ARG A 137 -5.45 -6.73 6.74
C ARG A 137 -4.18 -6.00 6.29
N TRP A 138 -4.00 -4.75 6.69
CA TRP A 138 -2.79 -3.98 6.45
C TRP A 138 -1.59 -4.55 7.19
N THR A 139 -1.70 -4.79 8.50
CA THR A 139 -0.60 -5.35 9.31
C THR A 139 -0.21 -6.75 8.84
N THR A 140 -1.19 -7.60 8.53
CA THR A 140 -0.92 -8.95 7.98
C THR A 140 -0.22 -8.87 6.62
N ALA A 141 -0.63 -7.94 5.75
CA ALA A 141 0.02 -7.76 4.44
C ALA A 141 1.46 -7.26 4.61
N PHE A 142 1.68 -6.31 5.51
CA PHE A 142 3.00 -5.81 5.86
C PHE A 142 3.91 -6.95 6.36
N ASP A 143 3.49 -7.71 7.38
CA ASP A 143 4.27 -8.81 7.96
C ASP A 143 4.61 -9.92 6.94
N ALA A 144 3.66 -10.22 6.05
CA ALA A 144 3.89 -11.17 4.97
C ALA A 144 5.01 -10.71 4.03
N LYS A 145 5.08 -9.39 3.74
CA LYS A 145 6.13 -8.84 2.88
C LYS A 145 7.46 -8.67 3.60
N VAL A 146 7.46 -8.35 4.90
CA VAL A 146 8.68 -8.42 5.74
C VAL A 146 9.26 -9.84 5.73
N SER A 147 8.39 -10.85 5.87
CA SER A 147 8.81 -12.26 5.78
C SER A 147 9.36 -12.63 4.40
N LYS A 148 8.84 -12.01 3.33
CA LYS A 148 9.36 -12.19 1.97
C LYS A 148 10.73 -11.50 1.79
N LEU A 149 10.91 -10.30 2.34
CA LEU A 149 12.18 -9.58 2.35
C LEU A 149 13.29 -10.41 2.99
N LYS A 150 13.03 -11.07 4.13
CA LYS A 150 14.02 -11.97 4.76
C LYS A 150 14.50 -13.06 3.79
N LYS A 151 13.59 -13.68 3.05
CA LYS A 151 13.93 -14.68 2.02
C LYS A 151 14.70 -14.09 0.86
N TYR A 152 14.40 -12.85 0.46
CA TYR A 152 15.16 -12.17 -0.60
C TYR A 152 16.58 -11.82 -0.16
N LEU A 153 16.76 -11.38 1.08
CA LEU A 153 18.08 -11.12 1.67
C LEU A 153 18.91 -12.41 1.76
N GLU A 154 18.30 -13.51 2.23
CA GLU A 154 18.94 -14.84 2.28
C GLU A 154 19.40 -15.33 0.91
N LYS A 155 18.64 -15.03 -0.15
CA LYS A 155 18.96 -15.39 -1.54
C LYS A 155 19.91 -14.41 -2.23
N GLY A 156 20.19 -13.25 -1.62
CA GLY A 156 20.94 -12.16 -2.26
C GLY A 156 20.20 -11.48 -3.42
N THR A 157 18.88 -11.64 -3.53
CA THR A 157 18.06 -10.93 -4.52
C THR A 157 17.92 -9.45 -4.16
N VAL A 158 17.77 -9.18 -2.86
CA VAL A 158 17.86 -7.84 -2.26
C VAL A 158 19.15 -7.82 -1.45
N LEU A 159 19.97 -6.78 -1.59
CA LEU A 159 21.20 -6.63 -0.82
C LEU A 159 20.94 -5.85 0.48
N PRO A 160 21.75 -6.04 1.54
CA PRO A 160 21.64 -5.24 2.77
C PRO A 160 21.85 -3.74 2.58
N THR A 161 22.41 -3.33 1.44
CA THR A 161 22.62 -1.93 1.03
C THR A 161 21.51 -1.38 0.15
N ASP A 162 20.51 -2.19 -0.20
CA ASP A 162 19.37 -1.76 -0.98
C ASP A 162 18.27 -1.21 -0.06
N GLY A 163 17.56 -0.17 -0.51
CA GLY A 163 16.32 0.27 0.11
C GLY A 163 15.18 -0.70 -0.23
N TYR A 164 14.21 -0.85 0.68
CA TYR A 164 13.08 -1.76 0.48
C TYR A 164 11.77 -1.12 0.95
N ILE A 165 10.81 -1.01 0.05
CA ILE A 165 9.50 -0.39 0.28
C ILE A 165 8.42 -1.45 0.14
N ILE A 166 7.49 -1.45 1.09
CA ILE A 166 6.27 -2.27 1.01
C ILE A 166 5.12 -1.36 0.57
N ALA A 167 4.54 -1.63 -0.59
CA ALA A 167 3.49 -0.80 -1.17
C ALA A 167 2.12 -1.49 -1.08
N ILE A 168 1.28 -1.03 -0.14
CA ILE A 168 0.00 -1.66 0.21
C ILE A 168 -1.16 -0.86 -0.39
N ASN A 169 -2.05 -1.53 -1.13
CA ASN A 169 -3.28 -0.93 -1.64
C ASN A 169 -4.53 -1.60 -1.03
N GLY A 170 -5.25 -0.85 -0.21
CA GLY A 170 -6.49 -1.25 0.45
C GLY A 170 -7.75 -1.20 -0.42
N CYS A 171 -7.66 -1.03 -1.75
CA CYS A 171 -8.82 -0.83 -2.62
C CYS A 171 -9.85 -1.97 -2.59
N GLN A 172 -9.46 -3.17 -2.17
CA GLN A 172 -10.38 -4.30 -2.02
C GLN A 172 -11.10 -4.32 -0.66
N LEU A 173 -10.70 -3.49 0.32
CA LEU A 173 -11.11 -3.61 1.72
C LEU A 173 -12.41 -2.89 2.07
N GLY A 174 -13.27 -2.63 1.08
CA GLY A 174 -14.58 -2.02 1.25
C GLY A 174 -15.19 -1.62 -0.09
N TRP A 175 -16.49 -1.32 -0.08
CA TRP A 175 -17.17 -0.75 -1.26
C TRP A 175 -16.65 0.65 -1.62
N THR A 176 -16.43 1.50 -0.61
CA THR A 176 -15.76 2.79 -0.73
C THR A 176 -14.47 2.74 0.07
N PRO A 177 -13.40 2.15 -0.49
CA PRO A 177 -12.15 1.99 0.22
C PRO A 177 -11.56 3.36 0.56
N GLY A 178 -11.25 3.56 1.84
CA GLY A 178 -10.60 4.77 2.34
C GLY A 178 -9.15 4.49 2.73
N ALA A 179 -8.27 5.46 2.49
CA ALA A 179 -6.87 5.37 2.91
C ALA A 179 -6.66 5.69 4.40
N ARG A 180 -7.66 6.28 5.08
CA ARG A 180 -7.57 6.77 6.47
C ARG A 180 -8.57 6.06 7.38
N GLY A 181 -8.15 5.80 8.61
CA GLY A 181 -8.95 5.12 9.64
C GLY A 181 -9.62 6.06 10.65
N ILE A 182 -10.06 5.51 11.78
CA ILE A 182 -10.76 6.27 12.86
C ILE A 182 -9.83 7.30 13.50
N THR A 183 -8.52 7.07 13.46
CA THR A 183 -7.51 8.01 13.98
C THR A 183 -7.39 9.28 13.14
N ARG A 184 -8.03 9.30 11.96
CA ARG A 184 -7.84 10.27 10.87
C ARG A 184 -6.46 10.21 10.22
N MET A 185 -5.55 9.37 10.68
CA MET A 185 -4.28 9.08 10.03
C MET A 185 -4.47 7.98 8.97
N PRO A 186 -3.54 7.88 8.00
CA PRO A 186 -3.59 6.82 7.02
C PRO A 186 -3.35 5.44 7.62
N PHE A 187 -3.95 4.39 7.04
CA PHE A 187 -3.75 3.01 7.51
C PHE A 187 -2.29 2.56 7.47
N GLY A 188 -1.46 3.14 6.59
CA GLY A 188 -0.02 2.89 6.59
C GLY A 188 0.60 3.30 7.93
N VAL A 189 0.27 4.51 8.43
CA VAL A 189 0.73 5.01 9.72
C VAL A 189 0.22 4.13 10.85
N GLU A 190 -1.09 3.83 10.86
CA GLU A 190 -1.71 3.01 11.91
C GLU A 190 -1.18 1.57 11.97
N SER A 191 -0.61 1.08 10.87
CA SER A 191 -0.07 -0.28 10.77
C SER A 191 1.36 -0.41 11.29
N VAL A 192 2.10 0.70 11.37
CA VAL A 192 3.54 0.69 11.72
C VAL A 192 3.89 1.52 12.95
N PHE A 193 3.01 2.44 13.37
CA PHE A 193 3.12 3.20 14.61
C PHE A 193 1.92 2.95 15.54
N PRO A 194 2.12 3.02 16.88
CA PRO A 194 1.09 2.71 17.86
C PRO A 194 0.06 3.83 18.02
N VAL A 195 -0.48 4.34 16.92
CA VAL A 195 -1.51 5.39 16.92
C VAL A 195 -2.90 4.75 17.12
N GLY A 196 -3.58 5.23 18.15
CA GLY A 196 -4.93 4.83 18.53
C GLY A 196 -5.96 5.90 18.18
N PRO A 197 -7.25 5.64 18.46
CA PRO A 197 -8.33 6.59 18.20
C PRO A 197 -8.13 7.95 18.89
N LEU A 198 -8.78 8.98 18.35
CA LEU A 198 -8.84 10.30 18.97
C LEU A 198 -9.52 10.21 20.35
N GLN A 199 -8.84 10.70 21.39
CA GLN A 199 -9.34 10.77 22.76
C GLN A 199 -9.58 12.22 23.16
N TYR A 200 -10.67 12.46 23.88
CA TYR A 200 -11.01 13.77 24.43
C TYR A 200 -10.91 13.72 25.95
N ALA A 201 -10.12 14.63 26.53
CA ALA A 201 -10.05 14.80 27.97
C ALA A 201 -11.28 15.58 28.43
N ILE A 202 -12.11 14.97 29.28
CA ILE A 202 -13.31 15.58 29.85
C ILE A 202 -13.04 15.86 31.33
N ASN A 203 -13.11 17.14 31.70
CA ASN A 203 -13.09 17.52 33.10
C ASN A 203 -14.39 17.07 33.77
N ARG A 204 -14.28 16.21 34.77
CA ARG A 204 -15.45 15.64 35.45
C ARG A 204 -16.24 16.66 36.26
N GLU A 205 -15.59 17.70 36.79
CA GLU A 205 -16.22 18.72 37.63
C GLU A 205 -16.95 19.77 36.77
N THR A 206 -16.33 20.19 35.67
CA THR A 206 -16.89 21.24 34.80
C THR A 206 -17.69 20.68 33.62
N SER A 207 -17.59 19.38 33.35
CA SER A 207 -18.12 18.71 32.15
C SER A 207 -17.65 19.32 30.82
N LYS A 208 -16.51 20.01 30.83
CA LYS A 208 -15.92 20.63 29.64
C LYS A 208 -14.86 19.72 29.02
N ILE A 209 -14.75 19.79 27.69
CA ILE A 209 -13.63 19.21 26.95
C ILE A 209 -12.42 20.12 27.15
N GLU A 210 -11.34 19.58 27.70
CA GLU A 210 -10.10 20.31 27.99
C GLU A 210 -9.04 20.12 26.90
N GLY A 211 -9.15 19.07 26.09
CA GLY A 211 -8.23 18.82 25.00
C GLY A 211 -8.59 17.58 24.19
N ALA A 212 -7.98 17.47 23.02
CA ALA A 212 -8.02 16.30 22.17
C ALA A 212 -6.59 15.81 21.95
N SER A 213 -6.38 14.50 22.02
CA SER A 213 -5.09 13.88 21.69
C SER A 213 -5.30 12.55 20.97
N ILE A 214 -4.26 12.03 20.34
CA ILE A 214 -4.27 10.69 19.76
C ILE A 214 -3.90 9.71 20.88
N SER A 215 -4.77 8.73 21.15
CA SER A 215 -4.44 7.67 22.11
C SER A 215 -3.33 6.77 21.57
N LEU A 216 -2.69 5.99 22.43
CA LEU A 216 -1.73 4.97 22.01
C LEU A 216 -2.41 3.61 21.90
N ARG A 217 -2.14 2.89 20.82
CA ARG A 217 -2.61 1.51 20.60
C ARG A 217 -1.42 0.70 20.10
N PHE A 218 -0.82 -0.11 20.99
CA PHE A 218 0.36 -0.92 20.71
C PHE A 218 0.06 -2.25 20.02
N SER A 219 -1.21 -2.69 20.04
CA SER A 219 -1.63 -3.93 19.39
C SER A 219 -3.12 -3.93 19.05
N ILE A 220 -3.50 -4.82 18.12
CA ILE A 220 -4.89 -5.12 17.76
C ILE A 220 -5.11 -6.62 17.93
N ILE A 221 -6.26 -7.00 18.49
CA ILE A 221 -6.59 -8.41 18.70
C ILE A 221 -7.19 -8.98 17.41
N ASN A 222 -6.63 -10.08 16.93
CA ASN A 222 -7.18 -10.79 15.77
C ASN A 222 -8.33 -11.75 16.16
N HIS A 223 -8.97 -12.36 15.15
CA HIS A 223 -10.05 -13.34 15.35
C HIS A 223 -9.67 -14.58 16.19
N ASN A 224 -8.37 -14.87 16.34
CA ASN A 224 -7.84 -15.95 17.17
C ASN A 224 -7.41 -15.46 18.57
N ASN A 225 -7.87 -14.27 18.98
CA ASN A 225 -7.53 -13.63 20.25
C ASN A 225 -6.01 -13.39 20.45
N THR A 226 -5.25 -13.28 19.35
CA THR A 226 -3.82 -12.99 19.36
C THR A 226 -3.59 -11.49 19.18
N ALA A 227 -2.74 -10.90 20.01
CA ALA A 227 -2.31 -9.53 19.87
C ALA A 227 -1.34 -9.38 18.69
N ILE A 228 -1.71 -8.58 17.70
CA ILE A 228 -0.88 -8.20 16.55
C ILE A 228 -0.31 -6.81 16.83
N PRO A 229 1.02 -6.62 16.86
CA PRO A 229 1.63 -5.33 17.16
C PRO A 229 1.37 -4.31 16.03
N THR A 230 1.29 -3.04 16.42
CA THR A 230 1.22 -1.87 15.52
C THR A 230 2.48 -1.01 15.66
N THR A 231 3.55 -1.56 16.22
CA THR A 231 4.85 -0.91 16.43
C THR A 231 5.99 -1.34 15.49
N PRO A 232 5.79 -1.93 14.28
CA PRO A 232 6.92 -2.32 13.43
C PRO A 232 8.03 -1.28 13.28
N PHE A 233 7.71 0.01 13.12
CA PHE A 233 8.70 1.07 12.92
C PHE A 233 9.36 1.57 14.21
N LEU A 234 9.02 0.98 15.35
CA LEU A 234 9.70 1.17 16.63
C LEU A 234 10.54 -0.06 17.03
N ASP A 235 10.51 -1.14 16.23
CA ASP A 235 11.22 -2.37 16.50
C ASP A 235 12.37 -2.56 15.48
N PRO A 236 13.65 -2.62 15.94
CA PRO A 236 14.80 -2.84 15.07
C PRO A 236 14.72 -4.10 14.20
N ALA A 237 13.88 -5.09 14.54
CA ALA A 237 13.64 -6.27 13.71
C ALA A 237 13.06 -5.94 12.33
N TYR A 238 12.47 -4.75 12.16
CA TYR A 238 11.89 -4.26 10.90
C TYR A 238 12.78 -3.22 10.19
N ALA A 239 14.00 -2.97 10.68
CA ALA A 239 14.96 -2.03 10.11
C ALA A 239 15.31 -2.31 8.63
N GLY A 240 15.05 -3.52 8.12
CA GLY A 240 15.22 -3.84 6.70
C GLY A 240 14.19 -3.18 5.77
N VAL A 241 13.07 -2.68 6.30
CA VAL A 241 12.07 -1.94 5.51
C VAL A 241 12.34 -0.44 5.64
N SER A 242 12.54 0.23 4.52
CA SER A 242 12.81 1.67 4.46
C SER A 242 11.54 2.51 4.65
N ALA A 243 10.45 2.11 4.00
CA ALA A 243 9.18 2.83 4.05
C ALA A 243 7.98 1.93 3.71
N VAL A 244 6.78 2.41 4.01
CA VAL A 244 5.51 1.84 3.54
C VAL A 244 4.81 2.86 2.67
N PHE A 245 4.38 2.44 1.48
CA PHE A 245 3.37 3.18 0.72
C PHE A 245 2.01 2.64 1.04
N GLY A 246 1.04 3.55 1.16
CA GLY A 246 -0.35 3.16 1.19
C GLY A 246 -1.19 3.89 0.16
N CYS A 247 -2.14 3.14 -0.38
CA CYS A 247 -3.13 3.61 -1.32
C CYS A 247 -4.47 2.92 -1.00
N ALA A 248 -5.58 3.50 -1.43
CA ALA A 248 -6.89 2.85 -1.39
C ALA A 248 -7.64 2.95 -2.74
N ALA A 249 -7.03 3.60 -3.74
CA ALA A 249 -7.63 3.78 -5.04
C ALA A 249 -7.52 2.50 -5.89
N ASP A 250 -8.63 2.09 -6.52
CA ASP A 250 -8.65 1.03 -7.52
C ASP A 250 -8.25 1.53 -8.91
N ARG A 251 -8.32 2.85 -9.13
CA ARG A 251 -8.04 3.58 -10.37
C ARG A 251 -7.61 5.02 -10.09
N ARG A 252 -7.11 5.74 -11.11
CA ARG A 252 -6.75 7.18 -11.01
C ARG A 252 -7.91 8.10 -11.27
N HIS A 253 -8.87 7.69 -12.10
CA HIS A 253 -10.03 8.52 -12.49
C HIS A 253 -9.62 9.91 -13.01
N GLY A 254 -8.51 9.96 -13.77
CA GLY A 254 -7.99 11.20 -14.35
C GLY A 254 -7.31 12.15 -13.35
N LYS A 255 -7.02 11.69 -12.12
CA LYS A 255 -6.32 12.45 -11.09
C LYS A 255 -4.97 11.79 -10.74
N PRO A 256 -4.02 12.55 -10.16
CA PRO A 256 -2.86 11.95 -9.51
C PRO A 256 -3.29 10.89 -8.48
N LEU A 257 -2.47 9.85 -8.35
CA LEU A 257 -2.74 8.76 -7.42
C LEU A 257 -2.54 9.28 -5.99
N ALA A 258 -3.63 9.33 -5.21
CA ALA A 258 -3.56 9.74 -3.81
C ALA A 258 -2.93 8.63 -2.98
N MET A 259 -1.71 8.86 -2.52
CA MET A 259 -0.94 7.93 -1.69
C MET A 259 -0.38 8.64 -0.47
N HIS A 260 -0.02 7.83 0.51
CA HIS A 260 0.75 8.26 1.66
C HIS A 260 2.01 7.42 1.77
N VAL A 261 3.08 8.04 2.24
CA VAL A 261 4.37 7.39 2.46
C VAL A 261 4.70 7.50 3.94
N VAL A 262 5.08 6.39 4.55
CA VAL A 262 5.49 6.36 5.96
C VAL A 262 6.91 5.87 6.02
N HIS A 263 7.82 6.72 6.49
CA HIS A 263 9.24 6.38 6.60
C HIS A 263 9.54 5.63 7.89
N ASN A 264 10.38 4.61 7.80
CA ASN A 264 10.88 3.90 8.97
C ASN A 264 12.07 4.67 9.56
N PRO A 265 11.96 5.24 10.78
CA PRO A 265 13.06 5.96 11.40
C PRO A 265 14.24 5.05 11.76
N LEU A 266 14.03 3.73 11.81
CA LEU A 266 15.04 2.72 12.07
C LEU A 266 15.54 2.04 10.79
N ALA A 267 15.21 2.55 9.60
CA ALA A 267 15.65 1.97 8.33
C ALA A 267 17.18 1.85 8.25
N THR A 268 17.66 0.65 7.90
CA THR A 268 19.09 0.41 7.62
C THR A 268 19.55 1.19 6.39
N VAL A 269 18.67 1.28 5.40
CA VAL A 269 18.86 2.07 4.18
C VAL A 269 17.64 3.00 4.05
N PRO A 270 17.68 4.23 4.59
CA PRO A 270 16.58 5.17 4.45
C PRO A 270 16.43 5.62 3.00
N VAL A 271 15.19 5.91 2.60
CA VAL A 271 14.89 6.49 1.28
C VAL A 271 14.67 8.00 1.42
N SER A 272 15.02 8.76 0.38
CA SER A 272 14.91 10.21 0.42
C SER A 272 13.46 10.67 0.52
N HIS A 273 13.21 11.72 1.31
CA HIS A 273 11.90 12.36 1.39
C HIS A 273 11.55 13.08 0.07
N GLY A 274 10.27 13.15 -0.26
CA GLY A 274 9.77 13.77 -1.50
C GLY A 274 10.14 13.03 -2.79
N LEU A 275 10.72 11.82 -2.68
CA LEU A 275 11.18 11.04 -3.83
C LEU A 275 10.02 10.59 -4.75
N PHE A 276 8.83 10.42 -4.19
CA PHE A 276 7.71 9.77 -4.89
C PHE A 276 6.60 10.76 -5.28
N GLY A 277 6.74 12.05 -4.98
CA GLY A 277 5.88 13.11 -5.50
C GLY A 277 5.71 14.27 -4.53
N VAL A 278 5.37 15.46 -5.07
CA VAL A 278 5.26 16.72 -4.30
C VAL A 278 3.94 16.88 -3.55
N ASP A 279 2.92 16.10 -3.89
CA ASP A 279 1.58 16.13 -3.27
C ASP A 279 1.31 14.89 -2.39
N GLU A 280 2.34 14.12 -2.07
CA GLU A 280 2.18 12.92 -1.24
C GLU A 280 2.04 13.27 0.24
N ASP A 281 1.13 12.57 0.92
CA ASP A 281 0.93 12.64 2.36
C ASP A 281 2.06 11.87 3.05
N GLU A 282 3.21 12.53 3.24
CA GLU A 282 4.47 11.92 3.69
C GLU A 282 4.64 12.07 5.21
N TRP A 283 4.88 10.93 5.89
CA TRP A 283 4.95 10.81 7.34
C TRP A 283 6.34 10.39 7.78
N PHE A 284 6.90 11.10 8.75
CA PHE A 284 8.21 10.83 9.32
C PHE A 284 8.19 10.93 10.84
N ALA A 285 8.97 10.07 11.48
CA ALA A 285 9.11 10.01 12.93
C ALA A 285 10.50 10.51 13.31
N VAL A 286 10.57 11.53 14.15
CA VAL A 286 11.84 12.12 14.59
C VAL A 286 12.11 11.69 16.04
N PRO A 287 13.28 11.13 16.37
CA PRO A 287 13.62 10.80 17.75
C PRO A 287 13.51 12.03 18.68
N ILE A 288 12.85 11.87 19.82
CA ILE A 288 12.76 12.93 20.81
C ILE A 288 14.09 13.03 21.57
N LYS A 289 14.65 14.25 21.59
CA LYS A 289 15.87 14.54 22.34
C LYS A 289 15.61 14.25 23.82
N ASP A 290 16.51 13.48 24.43
CA ASP A 290 16.48 13.10 25.86
C ASP A 290 15.40 12.07 26.26
N ALA A 291 14.71 11.44 25.28
CA ALA A 291 13.76 10.34 25.52
C ALA A 291 14.03 9.15 24.57
N PRO A 292 15.01 8.26 24.89
CA PRO A 292 15.39 7.15 24.02
C PRO A 292 14.20 6.22 23.70
N GLY A 293 13.96 5.98 22.42
CA GLY A 293 12.86 5.14 21.94
C GLY A 293 11.53 5.87 21.76
N GLU A 294 11.45 7.16 22.11
CA GLU A 294 10.30 8.01 21.80
C GLU A 294 10.53 8.77 20.50
N PHE A 295 9.46 8.92 19.72
CA PHE A 295 9.47 9.62 18.44
C PHE A 295 8.31 10.60 18.37
N ASP A 296 8.57 11.77 17.79
CA ASP A 296 7.54 12.70 17.38
C ASP A 296 7.13 12.40 15.93
N LEU A 297 5.86 12.08 15.72
CA LEU A 297 5.33 11.74 14.41
C LEU A 297 4.82 13.00 13.71
N SER A 298 5.48 13.36 12.63
CA SER A 298 5.20 14.54 11.80
C SER A 298 4.74 14.15 10.40
N HIS A 299 4.10 15.09 9.70
CA HIS A 299 3.73 14.97 8.30
C HIS A 299 4.22 16.20 7.52
N ALA A 300 4.59 16.03 6.26
CA ALA A 300 4.91 17.10 5.30
C ALA A 300 3.79 17.30 4.29
#